data_AF-A0A1X1Z6J8-F1
#
_entry.id   AF-A0A1X1Z6J8-F1
#
_cell.length_a   1.000
_cell.length_b   1.000
_cell.length_c   1.000
_cell.angle_alpha   90.00
_cell.angle_beta   90.00
_cell.angle_gamma   90.00
#
_symmetry.space_group_name_H-M   'P 1'
#
loop_
_entity.id
_entity.type
_entity.pdbx_description
1 polymer ?
#
loop_
_entity_poly.entity_id
_entity_poly.type
_entity_poly.pdbx_seq_one_letter_code
_entity_poly.pdbx_strand_id
1 'polypeptide(L)'
;MLGTTARRPEAVSPSLIVGDDRSVVLENLGGRPGAELLSRVAEIIGASVDAVEAFWGTDWSHRIVVTATGSDRQFVELAGHDSADVAQWADVAAVAVADRVDPERRTAVGQRIVFAPRADAMSTAALRIVLTHELFHYAARTDTAFDAPRWLTEGVADFVARPAGDPAVAPDGPVPALPTDADLDAPGPRRAQAYDRAWEFARFVAERFGTAKLRELYLTACGPGHVPPAVAVPLVLGVDLPELLAGWGAWLASLQ
;
A
#
# COMPACT_ATOMS: atom_id res chain seq x y z
N MET A 1 -36.25 -16.78 -47.62
CA MET A 1 -35.20 -15.86 -47.11
C MET A 1 -35.64 -15.32 -45.77
N LEU A 2 -35.06 -15.79 -44.67
CA LEU A 2 -34.92 -15.07 -43.40
C LEU A 2 -33.78 -15.77 -42.66
N GLY A 3 -32.58 -15.18 -42.75
CA GLY A 3 -31.38 -15.70 -42.10
C GLY A 3 -31.35 -15.28 -40.64
N THR A 4 -31.28 -16.26 -39.74
CA THR A 4 -31.05 -16.05 -38.31
C THR A 4 -29.59 -15.63 -38.13
N THR A 5 -29.35 -14.36 -37.85
CA THR A 5 -28.03 -13.88 -37.42
C THR A 5 -27.76 -14.39 -36.02
N ALA A 6 -26.93 -15.43 -35.92
CA ALA A 6 -26.36 -15.86 -34.65
C ALA A 6 -25.56 -14.70 -34.04
N ARG A 7 -25.95 -14.29 -32.83
CA ARG A 7 -25.19 -13.33 -32.03
C ARG A 7 -23.81 -13.95 -31.76
N ARG A 8 -22.77 -13.37 -32.34
CA ARG A 8 -21.38 -13.71 -32.04
C ARG A 8 -21.19 -13.56 -30.52
N PRO A 9 -20.56 -14.51 -29.81
CA PRO A 9 -20.19 -14.28 -28.43
C PRO A 9 -19.33 -13.01 -28.37
N GLU A 10 -19.74 -12.09 -27.51
CA GLU A 10 -18.99 -10.88 -27.19
C GLU A 10 -17.59 -11.33 -26.78
N ALA A 11 -16.56 -10.78 -27.43
CA ALA A 11 -15.19 -11.11 -27.09
C ALA A 11 -14.99 -10.77 -25.61
N VAL A 12 -14.77 -11.78 -24.77
CA VAL A 12 -14.29 -11.57 -23.41
C VAL A 12 -13.03 -10.75 -23.56
N SER A 13 -13.06 -9.49 -23.10
CA SER A 13 -11.87 -8.64 -23.07
C SER A 13 -10.74 -9.47 -22.47
N PRO A 14 -9.56 -9.54 -23.12
CA PRO A 14 -8.48 -10.35 -22.61
C PRO A 14 -8.23 -9.96 -21.16
N SER A 15 -8.17 -10.95 -20.28
CA SER A 15 -7.82 -10.74 -18.88
C SER A 15 -6.50 -9.98 -18.83
N LEU A 16 -6.45 -8.86 -18.12
CA LEU A 16 -5.21 -8.16 -17.86
C LEU A 16 -4.35 -9.06 -16.98
N ILE A 17 -3.22 -9.52 -17.52
CA ILE A 17 -2.25 -10.36 -16.82
C ILE A 17 -0.97 -9.57 -16.58
N VAL A 18 -0.44 -9.64 -15.37
CA VAL A 18 0.74 -8.87 -14.90
C VAL A 18 1.59 -9.70 -13.95
N GLY A 19 2.86 -9.29 -13.74
CA GLY A 19 3.78 -9.98 -12.83
C GLY A 19 3.92 -11.46 -13.17
N ASP A 20 3.88 -12.30 -12.13
CA ASP A 20 3.93 -13.77 -12.23
C ASP A 20 2.59 -14.43 -12.63
N ASP A 21 2.04 -14.01 -13.77
CA ASP A 21 0.76 -14.51 -14.32
C ASP A 21 -0.46 -14.17 -13.44
N ARG A 22 -0.44 -13.02 -12.75
CA ARG A 22 -1.57 -12.54 -11.94
C ARG A 22 -2.66 -11.97 -12.82
N SER A 23 -3.89 -12.39 -12.56
CA SER A 23 -5.09 -11.84 -13.20
C SER A 23 -5.58 -10.58 -12.49
N VAL A 24 -5.87 -9.54 -13.27
CA VAL A 24 -6.45 -8.28 -12.79
C VAL A 24 -7.89 -8.16 -13.24
N VAL A 25 -8.78 -7.89 -12.29
CA VAL A 25 -10.20 -7.60 -12.51
C VAL A 25 -10.44 -6.13 -12.17
N LEU A 26 -10.96 -5.39 -13.15
CA LEU A 26 -11.29 -3.97 -13.00
C LEU A 26 -12.82 -3.82 -12.89
N GLU A 27 -13.29 -3.30 -11.75
CA GLU A 27 -14.71 -3.13 -11.45
C GLU A 27 -15.10 -1.65 -11.49
N ASN A 28 -15.92 -1.28 -12.46
CA ASN A 28 -16.36 0.09 -12.64
C ASN A 28 -17.73 0.34 -11.99
N LEU A 29 -17.74 1.02 -10.85
CA LEU A 29 -18.95 1.52 -10.21
C LEU A 29 -19.12 3.05 -10.38
N GLY A 30 -18.11 3.72 -10.96
CA GLY A 30 -18.04 5.16 -11.13
C GLY A 30 -18.49 5.71 -12.49
N GLY A 31 -19.02 4.87 -13.37
CA GLY A 31 -19.47 5.30 -14.69
C GLY A 31 -18.31 5.76 -15.58
N ARG A 32 -18.46 6.89 -16.29
CA ARG A 32 -17.42 7.38 -17.21
C ARG A 32 -16.11 7.77 -16.50
N PRO A 33 -16.12 8.58 -15.42
CA PRO A 33 -14.89 8.90 -14.68
C PRO A 33 -14.20 7.64 -14.14
N GLY A 34 -14.97 6.69 -13.61
CA GLY A 34 -14.42 5.40 -13.15
C GLY A 34 -13.76 4.60 -14.28
N ALA A 35 -14.33 4.62 -15.49
CA ALA A 35 -13.71 3.97 -16.65
C ALA A 35 -12.38 4.61 -17.06
N GLU A 36 -12.30 5.94 -17.03
CA GLU A 36 -11.08 6.70 -17.34
C GLU A 36 -9.98 6.42 -16.31
N LEU A 37 -10.32 6.42 -15.01
CA LEU A 37 -9.42 6.03 -13.93
C LEU A 37 -8.92 4.58 -14.10
N LEU A 38 -9.81 3.61 -14.34
CA LEU A 38 -9.43 2.21 -14.48
C LEU A 38 -8.60 1.94 -15.73
N SER A 39 -8.81 2.69 -16.82
CA SER A 39 -7.93 2.63 -17.99
C SER A 39 -6.50 3.02 -17.63
N ARG A 40 -6.33 4.11 -16.86
CA ARG A 40 -5.01 4.55 -16.38
C ARG A 40 -4.40 3.54 -15.42
N VAL A 41 -5.19 2.95 -14.52
CA VAL A 41 -4.75 1.86 -13.64
C VAL A 41 -4.25 0.67 -14.45
N ALA A 42 -4.97 0.26 -15.50
CA ALA A 42 -4.58 -0.86 -16.35
C ALA A 42 -3.20 -0.67 -17.00
N GLU A 43 -2.85 0.57 -17.35
CA GLU A 43 -1.56 0.92 -17.93
C GLU A 43 -0.39 0.84 -16.94
N ILE A 44 -0.64 1.12 -15.66
CA ILE A 44 0.42 1.24 -14.63
C ILE A 44 0.53 0.03 -13.70
N ILE A 45 -0.53 -0.79 -13.56
CA ILE A 45 -0.58 -1.85 -12.54
C ILE A 45 0.50 -2.92 -12.72
N GLY A 46 0.96 -3.16 -13.95
CA GLY A 46 2.09 -4.06 -14.21
C GLY A 46 3.35 -3.62 -13.45
N ALA A 47 3.74 -2.36 -13.59
CA ALA A 47 4.91 -1.82 -12.89
C ALA A 47 4.71 -1.77 -11.36
N SER A 48 3.47 -1.58 -10.88
CA SER A 48 3.15 -1.68 -9.45
C SER A 48 3.33 -3.10 -8.92
N VAL A 49 2.89 -4.11 -9.67
CA VAL A 49 3.08 -5.53 -9.32
C VAL A 49 4.57 -5.88 -9.31
N ASP A 50 5.33 -5.47 -10.33
CA ASP A 50 6.77 -5.74 -10.39
C ASP A 50 7.51 -5.16 -9.16
N ALA A 51 7.14 -3.96 -8.71
CA ALA A 51 7.72 -3.32 -7.53
C ALA A 51 7.39 -4.10 -6.24
N VAL A 52 6.13 -4.52 -6.09
CA VAL A 52 5.68 -5.33 -4.94
C VAL A 52 6.36 -6.69 -4.94
N GLU A 53 6.44 -7.38 -6.07
CA GLU A 53 7.10 -8.68 -6.20
C GLU A 53 8.61 -8.60 -5.92
N ALA A 54 9.27 -7.53 -6.38
CA ALA A 54 10.69 -7.31 -6.12
C ALA A 54 11.00 -7.15 -4.63
N PHE A 55 10.10 -6.55 -3.85
CA PHE A 55 10.28 -6.38 -2.40
C PHE A 55 9.74 -7.57 -1.60
N TRP A 56 8.50 -8.00 -1.87
CA TRP A 56 7.73 -8.93 -1.05
C TRP A 56 7.84 -10.40 -1.49
N GLY A 57 8.15 -10.62 -2.76
CA GLY A 57 8.04 -11.92 -3.42
C GLY A 57 6.64 -12.16 -3.99
N THR A 58 6.38 -13.40 -4.41
CA THR A 58 5.21 -13.77 -5.21
C THR A 58 4.18 -14.65 -4.47
N ASP A 59 4.45 -15.02 -3.21
CA ASP A 59 3.54 -15.88 -2.42
C ASP A 59 2.34 -15.10 -1.85
N TRP A 60 1.47 -14.60 -2.73
CA TRP A 60 0.23 -13.88 -2.42
C TRP A 60 -0.79 -14.04 -3.56
N SER A 61 -2.02 -13.54 -3.40
CA SER A 61 -3.15 -13.81 -4.31
C SER A 61 -2.86 -13.51 -5.80
N HIS A 62 -3.02 -14.51 -6.67
CA HIS A 62 -2.92 -14.37 -8.15
C HIS A 62 -4.13 -13.67 -8.79
N ARG A 63 -5.14 -13.31 -8.01
CA ARG A 63 -6.27 -12.50 -8.48
C ARG A 63 -6.23 -11.18 -7.76
N ILE A 64 -6.08 -10.10 -8.52
CA ILE A 64 -6.10 -8.72 -8.05
C ILE A 64 -7.43 -8.10 -8.50
N VAL A 65 -8.17 -7.50 -7.57
CA VAL A 65 -9.41 -6.78 -7.88
C VAL A 65 -9.18 -5.31 -7.60
N VAL A 66 -9.49 -4.45 -8.57
CA VAL A 66 -9.45 -3.00 -8.43
C VAL A 66 -10.81 -2.43 -8.76
N THR A 67 -11.40 -1.68 -7.83
CA THR A 67 -12.75 -1.13 -7.93
C THR A 67 -12.68 0.40 -7.95
N ALA A 68 -13.26 1.04 -8.97
CA ALA A 68 -13.43 2.50 -9.00
C ALA A 68 -14.86 2.86 -8.58
N THR A 69 -15.00 3.65 -7.51
CA THR A 69 -16.30 4.03 -6.97
C THR A 69 -16.88 5.29 -7.62
N GLY A 70 -18.21 5.44 -7.56
CA GLY A 70 -18.94 6.59 -8.11
C GLY A 70 -19.27 7.69 -7.11
N SER A 71 -19.02 7.48 -5.82
CA SER A 71 -19.21 8.51 -4.79
C SER A 71 -18.35 8.24 -3.56
N ASP A 72 -18.03 9.28 -2.79
CA ASP A 72 -17.32 9.16 -1.52
C ASP A 72 -18.07 8.27 -0.51
N ARG A 73 -19.41 8.29 -0.55
CA ARG A 73 -20.23 7.41 0.28
C ARG A 73 -20.01 5.94 -0.10
N GLN A 74 -20.05 5.61 -1.39
CA GLN A 74 -19.80 4.26 -1.87
C GLN A 74 -18.37 3.80 -1.56
N PHE A 75 -17.39 4.72 -1.62
CA PHE A 75 -16.02 4.46 -1.20
C PHE A 75 -15.95 4.05 0.28
N VAL A 76 -16.55 4.81 1.19
CA VAL A 76 -16.56 4.51 2.63
C VAL A 76 -17.28 3.19 2.94
N GLU A 77 -18.40 2.92 2.27
CA GLU A 77 -19.15 1.65 2.40
C GLU A 77 -18.25 0.45 1.97
N LEU A 78 -17.58 0.55 0.83
CA LEU A 78 -16.70 -0.53 0.35
C LEU A 78 -15.39 -0.64 1.13
N ALA A 79 -14.94 0.44 1.77
CA ALA A 79 -13.78 0.46 2.66
C ALA A 79 -14.02 -0.34 3.97
N GLY A 80 -15.25 -0.81 4.23
CA GLY A 80 -15.59 -1.59 5.42
C GLY A 80 -15.87 -0.74 6.67
N HIS A 81 -16.18 0.55 6.48
CA HIS A 81 -16.45 1.49 7.56
C HIS A 81 -17.92 1.93 7.55
N ASP A 82 -18.81 1.03 7.97
CA ASP A 82 -20.27 1.24 8.00
C ASP A 82 -20.74 2.46 8.83
N SER A 83 -19.85 3.09 9.62
CA SER A 83 -20.17 4.20 10.51
C SER A 83 -19.14 5.33 10.55
N ALA A 84 -18.17 5.40 9.64
CA ALA A 84 -17.16 6.46 9.68
C ALA A 84 -17.70 7.79 9.15
N ASP A 85 -17.30 8.89 9.79
CA ASP A 85 -17.49 10.23 9.28
C ASP A 85 -16.75 10.36 7.94
N VAL A 86 -17.50 10.58 6.84
CA VAL A 86 -16.95 10.72 5.48
C VAL A 86 -15.83 11.77 5.44
N ALA A 87 -15.87 12.78 6.32
CA ALA A 87 -14.83 13.80 6.43
C ALA A 87 -13.44 13.23 6.78
N GLN A 88 -13.37 12.13 7.54
CA GLN A 88 -12.10 11.48 7.89
C GLN A 88 -11.42 10.82 6.68
N TRP A 89 -12.21 10.50 5.67
CA TRP A 89 -11.78 9.83 4.44
C TRP A 89 -11.60 10.81 3.29
N ALA A 90 -11.78 12.12 3.49
CA ALA A 90 -11.70 13.12 2.43
C ALA A 90 -10.34 13.16 1.71
N ASP A 91 -9.27 12.82 2.44
CA ASP A 91 -7.90 12.85 1.92
C ASP A 91 -7.37 11.47 1.47
N VAL A 92 -8.21 10.42 1.50
CA VAL A 92 -7.81 9.05 1.15
C VAL A 92 -8.18 8.75 -0.30
N ALA A 93 -7.20 8.53 -1.18
CA ALA A 93 -7.46 8.30 -2.61
C ALA A 93 -7.83 6.85 -2.93
N ALA A 94 -7.32 5.89 -2.16
CA ALA A 94 -7.60 4.48 -2.30
C ALA A 94 -7.43 3.74 -0.96
N VAL A 95 -7.90 2.50 -0.89
CA VAL A 95 -7.67 1.60 0.25
C VAL A 95 -7.69 0.14 -0.20
N ALA A 96 -6.76 -0.67 0.30
CA ALA A 96 -6.79 -2.11 0.21
C ALA A 96 -7.64 -2.71 1.34
N VAL A 97 -8.67 -3.48 0.98
CA VAL A 97 -9.59 -4.09 1.94
C VAL A 97 -9.80 -5.58 1.66
N ALA A 98 -10.32 -6.28 2.66
CA ALA A 98 -10.74 -7.67 2.58
C ALA A 98 -11.99 -7.86 3.43
N ASP A 99 -12.92 -8.72 3.00
CA ASP A 99 -14.13 -9.02 3.77
C ASP A 99 -13.79 -9.85 5.02
N ARG A 100 -12.77 -10.71 4.92
CA ARG A 100 -12.26 -11.50 6.03
C ARG A 100 -10.79 -11.83 5.84
N VAL A 101 -10.01 -11.75 6.92
CA VAL A 101 -8.61 -12.17 6.97
C VAL A 101 -8.44 -13.19 8.10
N ASP A 102 -7.75 -14.28 7.81
CA ASP A 102 -7.33 -15.31 8.76
C ASP A 102 -5.81 -15.49 8.62
N PRO A 103 -5.01 -14.77 9.46
CA PRO A 103 -3.56 -14.83 9.38
C PRO A 103 -2.99 -16.21 9.76
N GLU A 104 -3.65 -16.96 10.65
CA GLU A 104 -3.21 -18.31 11.04
C GLU A 104 -3.26 -19.28 9.84
N ARG A 105 -4.32 -19.16 9.02
CA ARG A 105 -4.47 -19.95 7.80
C ARG A 105 -3.83 -19.31 6.57
N ARG A 106 -3.23 -18.13 6.71
CA ARG A 106 -2.73 -17.29 5.61
C ARG A 106 -3.77 -17.11 4.49
N THR A 107 -5.01 -16.78 4.86
CA THR A 107 -6.09 -16.58 3.88
C THR A 107 -6.76 -15.23 4.04
N ALA A 108 -7.12 -14.62 2.91
CA ALA A 108 -7.95 -13.43 2.88
C ALA A 108 -9.00 -13.56 1.76
N VAL A 109 -10.24 -13.23 2.08
CA VAL A 109 -11.41 -13.40 1.20
C VAL A 109 -11.98 -12.03 0.87
N GLY A 110 -12.42 -11.84 -0.38
CA GLY A 110 -13.01 -10.58 -0.83
C GLY A 110 -12.02 -9.43 -0.96
N GLN A 111 -10.73 -9.75 -1.12
CA GLN A 111 -9.69 -8.72 -1.23
C GLN A 111 -9.84 -7.86 -2.48
N ARG A 112 -9.76 -6.54 -2.32
CA ARG A 112 -9.86 -5.54 -3.40
C ARG A 112 -9.14 -4.24 -3.03
N ILE A 113 -8.64 -3.53 -4.04
CA ILE A 113 -8.21 -2.14 -3.93
C ILE A 113 -9.36 -1.26 -4.38
N VAL A 114 -9.84 -0.38 -3.53
CA VAL A 114 -10.98 0.50 -3.81
C VAL A 114 -10.45 1.91 -4.00
N PHE A 115 -10.76 2.55 -5.14
CA PHE A 115 -10.45 3.95 -5.40
C PHE A 115 -11.65 4.85 -5.11
N ALA A 116 -11.39 5.97 -4.43
CA ALA A 116 -12.35 7.07 -4.28
C ALA A 116 -12.48 7.84 -5.60
N PRO A 117 -13.62 8.53 -5.87
CA PRO A 117 -13.81 9.29 -7.12
C PRO A 117 -12.73 10.34 -7.36
N ARG A 118 -12.19 10.94 -6.29
CA ARG A 118 -11.12 11.95 -6.34
C ARG A 118 -9.81 11.47 -6.96
N ALA A 119 -9.56 10.16 -7.02
CA ALA A 119 -8.36 9.60 -7.63
C ALA A 119 -8.26 9.91 -9.13
N ASP A 120 -9.39 10.19 -9.79
CA ASP A 120 -9.44 10.59 -11.20
C ASP A 120 -8.61 11.87 -11.47
N ALA A 121 -8.60 12.82 -10.53
CA ALA A 121 -7.87 14.08 -10.66
C ALA A 121 -6.35 13.95 -10.42
N MET A 122 -5.86 12.79 -9.99
CA MET A 122 -4.43 12.60 -9.70
C MET A 122 -3.60 12.60 -10.98
N SER A 123 -2.34 12.99 -10.89
CA SER A 123 -1.37 12.72 -11.96
C SER A 123 -1.10 11.21 -12.07
N THR A 124 -0.63 10.74 -13.23
CA THR A 124 -0.26 9.32 -13.40
C THR A 124 0.84 8.88 -12.43
N ALA A 125 1.79 9.77 -12.12
CA ALA A 125 2.86 9.47 -11.16
C ALA A 125 2.30 9.28 -9.74
N ALA A 126 1.44 10.18 -9.26
CA ALA A 126 0.82 10.07 -7.95
C ALA A 126 -0.12 8.86 -7.86
N LEU A 127 -0.90 8.60 -8.93
CA LEU A 127 -1.78 7.44 -9.01
C LEU A 127 -0.99 6.13 -8.90
N ARG A 128 0.17 6.03 -9.55
CA ARG A 128 1.06 4.87 -9.44
C ARG A 128 1.59 4.66 -8.03
N ILE A 129 1.97 5.73 -7.34
CA ILE A 129 2.42 5.64 -5.94
C ILE A 129 1.28 5.09 -5.07
N VAL A 130 0.09 5.68 -5.14
CA VAL A 130 -1.08 5.19 -4.36
C VAL A 130 -1.43 3.74 -4.72
N LEU A 131 -1.45 3.39 -6.01
CA LEU A 131 -1.73 2.02 -6.44
C LEU A 131 -0.70 1.03 -5.88
N THR A 132 0.59 1.33 -5.99
CA THR A 132 1.66 0.44 -5.48
C THR A 132 1.60 0.32 -3.96
N HIS A 133 1.28 1.41 -3.25
CA HIS A 133 1.12 1.43 -1.80
C HIS A 133 -0.02 0.49 -1.37
N GLU A 134 -1.21 0.65 -1.95
CA GLU A 134 -2.34 -0.23 -1.63
C GLU A 134 -2.09 -1.68 -2.07
N LEU A 135 -1.40 -1.88 -3.19
CA LEU A 135 -1.05 -3.21 -3.67
C LEU A 135 -0.06 -3.91 -2.73
N PHE A 136 0.84 -3.18 -2.07
CA PHE A 136 1.68 -3.76 -1.03
C PHE A 136 0.84 -4.25 0.16
N HIS A 137 -0.12 -3.46 0.65
CA HIS A 137 -1.04 -3.90 1.71
C HIS A 137 -1.89 -5.11 1.30
N TYR A 138 -2.29 -5.16 0.02
CA TYR A 138 -2.98 -6.29 -0.57
C TYR A 138 -2.13 -7.57 -0.54
N ALA A 139 -0.86 -7.47 -0.96
CA ALA A 139 0.07 -8.59 -1.01
C ALA A 139 0.48 -9.06 0.40
N ALA A 140 0.68 -8.14 1.35
CA ALA A 140 1.10 -8.43 2.71
C ALA A 140 -0.06 -8.82 3.64
N ARG A 141 -1.33 -8.70 3.22
CA ARG A 141 -2.51 -8.78 4.10
C ARG A 141 -2.53 -9.97 5.05
N THR A 142 -2.18 -11.16 4.56
CA THR A 142 -2.21 -12.41 5.34
C THR A 142 -1.00 -12.59 6.27
N ASP A 143 0.02 -11.77 6.05
CA ASP A 143 1.29 -11.74 6.77
C ASP A 143 1.38 -10.56 7.75
N THR A 144 0.34 -9.73 7.85
CA THR A 144 0.26 -8.57 8.75
C THR A 144 -0.77 -8.83 9.84
N ALA A 145 -0.36 -8.75 11.10
CA ALA A 145 -1.24 -8.81 12.26
C ALA A 145 -2.17 -7.58 12.33
N PHE A 146 -3.35 -7.76 12.91
CA PHE A 146 -4.32 -6.66 13.06
C PHE A 146 -3.84 -5.55 14.00
N ASP A 147 -2.98 -5.89 14.96
CA ASP A 147 -2.36 -4.98 15.93
C ASP A 147 -0.91 -4.63 15.58
N ALA A 148 -0.51 -4.84 14.32
CA ALA A 148 0.79 -4.44 13.83
C ALA A 148 0.98 -2.91 13.98
N PRO A 149 2.20 -2.44 14.34
CA PRO A 149 2.47 -1.02 14.47
C PRO A 149 2.30 -0.32 13.11
N ARG A 150 1.33 0.60 13.00
CA ARG A 150 0.96 1.17 11.70
C ARG A 150 2.09 1.95 11.06
N TRP A 151 2.88 2.68 11.85
CA TRP A 151 4.01 3.43 11.30
C TRP A 151 4.96 2.56 10.49
N LEU A 152 5.19 1.30 10.88
CA LEU A 152 6.05 0.40 10.13
C LEU A 152 5.32 -0.18 8.91
N THR A 153 4.02 -0.47 9.02
CA THR A 153 3.24 -0.96 7.89
C THR A 153 3.12 0.08 6.78
N GLU A 154 2.81 1.32 7.13
CA GLU A 154 2.70 2.46 6.21
C GLU A 154 4.07 2.86 5.65
N GLY A 155 5.11 2.89 6.48
CA GLY A 155 6.46 3.27 6.05
C GLY A 155 7.04 2.31 5.01
N VAL A 156 6.81 1.00 5.18
CA VAL A 156 7.23 0.00 4.18
C VAL A 156 6.37 0.06 2.93
N ALA A 157 5.05 0.30 3.05
CA ALA A 157 4.19 0.52 1.88
C ALA A 157 4.68 1.71 1.04
N ASP A 158 5.02 2.83 1.68
CA ASP A 158 5.60 3.99 1.01
C ASP A 158 7.00 3.73 0.45
N PHE A 159 7.84 2.93 1.13
CA PHE A 159 9.14 2.53 0.61
C PHE A 159 9.03 1.75 -0.70
N VAL A 160 8.05 0.84 -0.81
CA VAL A 160 7.78 0.07 -2.03
C VAL A 160 7.18 0.95 -3.13
N ALA A 161 6.34 1.93 -2.75
CA ALA A 161 5.58 2.75 -3.67
C ALA A 161 6.36 3.94 -4.26
N ARG A 162 7.15 4.62 -3.43
CA ARG A 162 7.85 5.85 -3.82
C ARG A 162 9.12 5.53 -4.62
N PRO A 163 9.42 6.27 -5.70
CA PRO A 163 10.69 6.14 -6.41
C PRO A 163 11.91 6.29 -5.49
N ALA A 164 12.96 5.49 -5.71
CA ALA A 164 14.20 5.54 -4.93
C ALA A 164 14.93 6.91 -4.99
N GLY A 165 14.64 7.73 -6.00
CA GLY A 165 15.22 9.07 -6.19
C GLY A 165 14.41 10.21 -5.57
N ASP A 166 13.27 9.94 -4.92
CA ASP A 166 12.50 10.99 -4.27
C ASP A 166 13.33 11.62 -3.13
N PRO A 167 13.37 12.96 -3.05
CA PRO A 167 14.13 13.63 -1.99
C PRO A 167 13.51 13.31 -0.63
N ALA A 168 14.36 13.00 0.35
CA ALA A 168 13.91 12.93 1.73
C ALA A 168 13.37 14.30 2.16
N VAL A 169 12.33 14.29 2.98
CA VAL A 169 11.75 15.48 3.59
C VAL A 169 12.55 15.75 4.85
N ALA A 170 13.66 16.48 4.70
CA ALA A 170 14.54 16.80 5.81
C ALA A 170 13.73 17.35 7.00
N PRO A 171 13.77 16.71 8.19
CA PRO A 171 13.05 17.20 9.33
C PRO A 171 13.68 18.52 9.80
N ASP A 172 12.85 19.53 10.04
CA ASP A 172 13.26 20.70 10.81
C ASP A 172 13.43 20.28 12.28
N GLY A 173 14.66 20.00 12.72
CA GLY A 173 14.98 19.83 14.14
C GLY A 173 15.80 18.59 14.53
N PRO A 174 15.76 18.17 15.82
CA PRO A 174 16.59 17.08 16.35
C PRO A 174 16.19 15.72 15.78
N VAL A 175 17.01 14.70 16.06
CA VAL A 175 16.81 13.29 15.65
C VAL A 175 15.33 12.91 15.69
N PRO A 176 14.73 12.49 14.56
CA PRO A 176 13.30 12.21 14.54
C PRO A 176 12.97 11.02 15.44
N ALA A 177 11.91 11.19 16.23
CA ALA A 177 11.27 10.07 16.89
C ALA A 177 10.53 9.21 15.85
N LEU A 178 10.42 7.91 16.12
CA LEU A 178 9.52 7.05 15.37
C LEU A 178 8.10 7.62 15.42
N PRO A 179 7.34 7.62 14.31
CA PRO A 179 5.96 8.05 14.33
C PRO A 179 5.13 7.17 15.26
N THR A 180 4.15 7.77 15.92
CA THR A 180 3.14 7.03 16.66
C THR A 180 1.91 6.79 15.79
N ASP A 181 1.12 5.78 16.16
CA ASP A 181 -0.18 5.54 15.54
C ASP A 181 -1.11 6.77 15.63
N ALA A 182 -1.00 7.57 16.70
CA ALA A 182 -1.76 8.80 16.85
C ALA A 182 -1.30 9.92 15.87
N ASP A 183 -0.03 9.93 15.48
CA ASP A 183 0.46 10.90 14.47
C ASP A 183 -0.12 10.59 13.09
N LEU A 184 -0.30 9.31 12.76
CA LEU A 184 -0.93 8.85 11.51
C LEU A 184 -2.44 9.10 11.51
N ASP A 185 -3.11 8.97 12.66
CA ASP A 185 -4.55 9.26 12.77
C ASP A 185 -4.86 10.76 12.68
N ALA A 186 -3.93 11.63 13.07
CA ALA A 186 -4.15 13.07 13.05
C ALA A 186 -4.53 13.55 11.65
N PRO A 187 -5.47 14.50 11.47
CA PRO A 187 -5.76 15.07 10.16
C PRO A 187 -4.68 16.07 9.72
N GLY A 188 -4.59 16.31 8.40
CA GLY A 188 -3.78 17.39 7.84
C GLY A 188 -2.25 17.18 7.92
N PRO A 189 -1.46 18.26 8.04
CA PRO A 189 0.01 18.19 7.88
C PRO A 189 0.73 17.24 8.84
N ARG A 190 0.18 17.00 10.04
CA ARG A 190 0.79 16.07 11.01
C ARG A 190 0.81 14.63 10.46
N ARG A 191 -0.26 14.21 9.76
CA ARG A 191 -0.32 12.91 9.07
C ARG A 191 0.79 12.78 8.05
N ALA A 192 0.86 13.74 7.13
CA ALA A 192 1.83 13.72 6.03
C ALA A 192 3.27 13.60 6.58
N GLN A 193 3.60 14.40 7.60
CA GLN A 193 4.92 14.32 8.26
C GLN A 193 5.18 12.98 8.95
N ALA A 194 4.14 12.32 9.48
CA ALA A 194 4.28 10.99 10.08
C ALA A 194 4.56 9.91 9.03
N TYR A 195 3.86 9.97 7.90
CA TYR A 195 4.11 9.11 6.73
C TYR A 195 5.51 9.34 6.15
N ASP A 196 5.95 10.59 5.98
CA ASP A 196 7.28 10.90 5.47
C ASP A 196 8.38 10.35 6.39
N ARG A 197 8.25 10.52 7.71
CA ARG A 197 9.19 9.93 8.68
C ARG A 197 9.18 8.40 8.64
N ALA A 198 8.01 7.77 8.52
CA ALA A 198 7.88 6.32 8.42
C ALA A 198 8.58 5.78 7.16
N TRP A 199 8.35 6.43 6.01
CA TRP A 199 9.00 6.14 4.74
C TRP A 199 10.52 6.29 4.82
N GLU A 200 11.00 7.38 5.39
CA GLU A 200 12.43 7.65 5.56
C GLU A 200 13.12 6.63 6.45
N PHE A 201 12.47 6.18 7.52
CA PHE A 201 12.99 5.12 8.36
C PHE A 201 13.12 3.81 7.56
N ALA A 202 12.08 3.41 6.82
CA ALA A 202 12.11 2.21 5.99
C ALA A 202 13.22 2.29 4.93
N ARG A 203 13.34 3.45 4.27
CA ARG A 203 14.42 3.73 3.30
C ARG A 203 15.80 3.64 3.95
N PHE A 204 16.01 4.25 5.11
CA PHE A 204 17.27 4.16 5.85
C PHE A 204 17.65 2.71 6.17
N VAL A 205 16.69 1.91 6.66
CA VAL A 205 16.93 0.49 6.95
C VAL A 205 17.29 -0.26 5.67
N ALA A 206 16.58 -0.02 4.57
CA ALA A 206 16.88 -0.66 3.28
C ALA A 206 18.25 -0.25 2.72
N GLU A 207 18.64 1.03 2.80
CA GLU A 207 19.95 1.50 2.35
C GLU A 207 21.09 0.95 3.21
N ARG A 208 20.88 0.87 4.53
CA ARG A 208 21.94 0.46 5.48
C ARG A 208 22.09 -1.05 5.60
N PHE A 209 20.99 -1.79 5.58
CA PHE A 209 20.95 -3.23 5.87
C PHE A 209 20.43 -4.08 4.69
N GLY A 210 19.90 -3.46 3.65
CA GLY A 210 19.33 -4.12 2.48
C GLY A 210 17.81 -4.35 2.59
N THR A 211 17.14 -4.44 1.44
CA THR A 211 15.69 -4.66 1.34
C THR A 211 15.24 -5.99 1.98
N ALA A 212 16.06 -7.04 1.88
CA ALA A 212 15.78 -8.32 2.52
C ALA A 212 15.67 -8.19 4.05
N LYS A 213 16.53 -7.37 4.67
CA LYS A 213 16.48 -7.09 6.11
C LYS A 213 15.31 -6.20 6.50
N LEU A 214 14.92 -5.25 5.64
CA LEU A 214 13.68 -4.49 5.85
C LEU A 214 12.45 -5.41 5.84
N ARG A 215 12.37 -6.35 4.88
CA ARG A 215 11.28 -7.34 4.83
C ARG A 215 11.28 -8.26 6.05
N GLU A 216 12.45 -8.74 6.48
CA GLU A 216 12.57 -9.58 7.69
C GLU A 216 12.14 -8.80 8.95
N LEU A 217 12.49 -7.52 9.05
CA LEU A 217 12.06 -6.64 10.13
C LEU A 217 10.54 -6.47 10.13
N TYR A 218 9.95 -6.20 8.95
CA TYR A 218 8.50 -6.11 8.79
C TYR A 218 7.82 -7.38 9.29
N LEU A 219 8.24 -8.56 8.82
CA LEU A 219 7.62 -9.82 9.25
C LEU A 219 7.75 -10.06 10.76
N THR A 220 8.89 -9.70 11.35
CA THR A 220 9.16 -9.89 12.78
C THR A 220 8.37 -8.92 13.68
N ALA A 221 8.16 -7.69 13.21
CA ALA A 221 7.53 -6.61 13.99
C ALA A 221 6.05 -6.36 13.63
N CYS A 222 5.58 -6.89 12.50
CA CYS A 222 4.21 -6.70 12.02
C CYS A 222 3.46 -8.02 11.76
N GLY A 223 4.13 -9.18 11.74
CA GLY A 223 3.49 -10.45 11.45
C GLY A 223 2.68 -11.07 12.60
N PRO A 224 1.92 -12.14 12.35
CA PRO A 224 1.24 -12.88 13.42
C PRO A 224 2.22 -13.33 14.51
N GLY A 225 1.95 -12.97 15.77
CA GLY A 225 2.86 -13.25 16.88
C GLY A 225 4.11 -12.37 16.89
N HIS A 226 4.04 -11.17 16.27
CA HIS A 226 5.14 -10.21 16.27
C HIS A 226 5.63 -9.85 17.67
N VAL A 227 6.87 -9.36 17.71
CA VAL A 227 7.47 -8.78 18.91
C VAL A 227 7.63 -7.27 18.73
N PRO A 228 7.62 -6.48 19.82
CA PRO A 228 7.79 -5.03 19.72
C PRO A 228 9.09 -4.64 18.98
N PRO A 229 9.14 -3.47 18.32
CA PRO A 229 10.34 -3.01 17.60
C PRO A 229 11.63 -3.03 18.43
N ALA A 230 11.55 -2.77 19.74
CA ALA A 230 12.69 -2.84 20.65
C ALA A 230 13.33 -4.25 20.76
N VAL A 231 12.58 -5.30 20.41
CA VAL A 231 13.05 -6.69 20.35
C VAL A 231 13.34 -7.12 18.91
N ALA A 232 12.47 -6.73 17.96
CA ALA A 232 12.64 -7.08 16.55
C ALA A 232 13.92 -6.50 15.94
N VAL A 233 14.26 -5.26 16.27
CA VAL A 233 15.44 -4.57 15.71
C VAL A 233 16.76 -5.27 16.08
N PRO A 234 17.07 -5.56 17.36
CA PRO A 234 18.26 -6.33 17.71
C PRO A 234 18.27 -7.72 17.05
N LEU A 235 17.12 -8.40 17.03
CA LEU A 235 16.99 -9.75 16.49
C LEU A 235 17.32 -9.80 14.99
N VAL A 236 16.84 -8.83 14.22
CA VAL A 236 16.93 -8.84 12.75
C VAL A 236 18.15 -8.09 12.24
N LEU A 237 18.44 -6.92 12.80
CA LEU A 237 19.46 -5.98 12.31
C LEU A 237 20.79 -6.06 13.08
N GLY A 238 20.81 -6.71 14.24
CA GLY A 238 22.02 -6.87 15.05
C GLY A 238 22.51 -5.59 15.73
N VAL A 239 21.65 -4.56 15.83
CA VAL A 239 21.89 -3.30 16.55
C VAL A 239 20.76 -3.02 17.51
N ASP A 240 21.01 -2.30 18.59
CA ASP A 240 19.95 -1.89 19.51
C ASP A 240 19.11 -0.75 18.92
N LEU A 241 17.83 -0.68 19.29
CA LEU A 241 16.91 0.35 18.76
C LEU A 241 17.43 1.79 18.96
N PRO A 242 17.97 2.19 20.13
CA PRO A 242 18.55 3.52 20.28
C PRO A 242 19.72 3.81 19.33
N GLU A 243 20.57 2.82 19.05
CA GLU A 243 21.67 2.94 18.09
C GLU A 243 21.13 3.12 16.67
N LEU A 244 20.12 2.33 16.29
CA LEU A 244 19.45 2.45 14.99
C LEU A 244 18.86 3.85 14.77
N LEU A 245 18.18 4.39 15.78
CA LEU A 245 17.55 5.72 15.70
C LEU A 245 18.60 6.85 15.62
N ALA A 246 19.72 6.73 16.35
CA ALA A 246 20.83 7.66 16.23
C ALA A 246 21.45 7.61 14.82
N GLY A 247 21.61 6.41 14.25
CA GLY A 247 22.07 6.22 12.88
C GLY A 247 21.13 6.81 11.83
N TRP A 248 19.82 6.65 12.03
CA TRP A 248 18.79 7.23 11.17
C TRP A 248 18.84 8.76 11.18
N GLY A 249 18.96 9.37 12.37
CA GLY A 249 19.12 10.82 12.49
C GLY A 249 20.37 11.35 11.79
N ALA A 250 21.50 10.65 11.90
CA ALA A 250 22.73 11.01 11.19
C ALA A 250 22.59 10.85 9.67
N TRP A 251 21.89 9.81 9.20
CA TRP A 251 21.60 9.61 7.79
C TRP A 251 20.75 10.74 7.22
N LEU A 252 19.69 11.17 7.90
CA LEU A 252 18.87 12.30 7.47
C LEU A 252 19.66 13.60 7.38
N ALA A 253 20.52 13.88 8.37
CA ALA A 253 21.40 15.04 8.35
C ALA A 253 22.40 15.02 7.18
N SER A 254 22.74 13.84 6.65
CA SER A 254 23.64 13.70 5.49
C SER A 254 22.97 13.95 4.13
N LEU A 255 21.64 14.05 4.09
CA LEU A 255 20.86 14.33 2.87
C LEU A 255 20.63 15.84 2.64
N GLN A 256 21.05 16.69 3.58
CA GLN A 256 21.00 18.16 3.53
C GLN A 256 22.24 18.74 2.86
#